data_AF-A0A6C0LWW5-F1
#
_entry.id   AF-A0A6C0LWW5-F1
#
_cell.length_a   1.000
_cell.length_b   1.000
_cell.length_c   1.000
_cell.angle_alpha   90.00
_cell.angle_beta   90.00
_cell.angle_gamma   90.00
#
_symmetry.space_group_name_H-M   'P 1'
#
loop_
_entity.id
_entity.type
_entity.pdbx_description
1 polymer ?
#
loop_
_entity_poly.entity_id
_entity_poly.type
_entity_poly.pdbx_seq_one_letter_code
_entity_poly.pdbx_strand_id
1 'polypeptide(L)'
;MNDNSEVISRLKFISKLKKGEKINTRHLYVQADGWSTSFSRTFLYQDNRGNALSLVQQTIARSFELLELFESSNATDSQVHYQLLNKDLRQATIGLVNLKCTYIKDTKFCCDMDTLLEDIHARLSRFVINIPPVDE
;
A
#
# COMPACT_ATOMS: atom_id res chain seq x y z
N MET A 1 1.09 3.58 20.85
CA MET A 1 1.27 4.81 20.06
C MET A 1 2.30 4.67 18.93
N ASN A 2 3.29 3.76 19.01
CA ASN A 2 4.28 3.57 17.94
C ASN A 2 3.72 2.87 16.67
N ASP A 3 2.86 1.87 16.83
CA ASP A 3 2.45 0.99 15.72
C ASP A 3 1.64 1.73 14.63
N ASN A 4 0.76 2.66 15.02
CA ASN A 4 -0.07 3.39 14.05
C ASN A 4 0.77 4.30 13.14
N SER A 5 1.80 4.95 13.71
CA SER A 5 2.72 5.80 12.95
C SER A 5 3.55 5.00 11.96
N GLU A 6 3.91 3.76 12.32
CA GLU A 6 4.64 2.85 11.45
C GLU A 6 3.78 2.40 10.27
N VAL A 7 2.52 2.03 10.51
CA VAL A 7 1.58 1.66 9.43
C VAL A 7 1.38 2.81 8.45
N ILE A 8 1.14 4.02 8.95
CA ILE A 8 0.99 5.23 8.11
C ILE A 8 2.28 5.50 7.32
N SER A 9 3.45 5.37 7.94
CA SER A 9 4.74 5.54 7.28
C SER A 9 4.95 4.53 6.14
N ARG A 10 4.66 3.24 6.40
CA ARG A 10 4.72 2.18 5.38
C ARG A 10 3.74 2.42 4.24
N LEU A 11 2.53 2.91 4.54
CA LEU A 11 1.55 3.24 3.52
C LEU A 11 2.02 4.38 2.61
N LYS A 12 2.62 5.42 3.19
CA LYS A 12 3.27 6.53 2.45
C LYS A 12 4.52 6.08 1.68
N PHE A 13 5.23 5.07 2.16
CA PHE A 13 6.33 4.45 1.41
C PHE A 13 5.79 3.74 0.17
N ILE A 14 4.73 2.94 0.33
CA ILE A 14 4.08 2.22 -0.78
C ILE A 14 3.62 3.20 -1.85
N SER A 15 2.98 4.32 -1.49
CA SER A 15 2.48 5.30 -2.48
C SER A 15 3.59 5.97 -3.31
N LYS A 16 4.84 5.92 -2.86
CA LYS A 16 6.01 6.50 -3.56
C LYS A 16 6.71 5.52 -4.50
N LEU A 17 6.32 4.24 -4.50
CA LEU A 17 6.92 3.24 -5.37
C LEU A 17 6.71 3.60 -6.85
N LYS A 18 7.80 3.60 -7.62
CA LYS A 18 7.80 3.80 -9.06
C LYS A 18 7.96 2.48 -9.80
N LYS A 19 7.55 2.46 -11.06
CA LYS A 19 7.74 1.30 -11.92
C LYS A 19 9.24 1.01 -12.08
N GLY A 20 9.64 -0.25 -11.92
CA GLY A 20 11.03 -0.70 -11.96
C GLY A 20 11.71 -0.71 -10.59
N GLU A 21 11.06 -0.19 -9.55
CA GLU A 21 11.60 -0.19 -8.19
C GLU A 21 11.16 -1.45 -7.43
N LYS A 22 12.13 -2.17 -6.86
CA LYS A 22 11.87 -3.32 -5.99
C LYS A 22 11.95 -2.89 -4.52
N ILE A 23 11.04 -3.41 -3.71
CA ILE A 23 11.05 -3.20 -2.26
C ILE A 23 12.18 -4.02 -1.65
N ASN A 24 13.05 -3.41 -0.84
CA ASN A 24 13.95 -4.15 0.04
C ASN A 24 13.29 -4.27 1.42
N THR A 25 12.74 -5.44 1.71
CA THR A 25 11.93 -5.72 2.91
C THR A 25 12.74 -5.78 4.21
N ARG A 26 14.07 -5.94 4.15
CA ARG A 26 14.95 -5.97 5.33
C ARG A 26 15.29 -4.59 5.89
N HIS A 27 15.28 -3.56 5.06
CA HIS A 27 15.71 -2.21 5.44
C HIS A 27 14.77 -1.09 4.95
N LEU A 28 13.62 -1.41 4.35
CA LEU A 28 12.66 -0.44 3.80
C LEU A 28 13.31 0.60 2.85
N TYR A 29 14.29 0.16 2.05
CA TYR A 29 14.89 0.98 0.99
C TYR A 29 14.36 0.56 -0.38
N VAL A 30 14.32 1.53 -1.28
CA VAL A 30 14.03 1.31 -2.70
C VAL A 30 15.32 0.97 -3.43
N GLN A 31 15.36 -0.17 -4.13
CA GLN A 31 16.49 -0.53 -4.97
C GLN A 31 16.16 -0.20 -6.44
N ALA A 32 16.86 0.78 -7.02
CA ALA A 32 16.76 1.12 -8.43
C ALA A 32 17.43 0.05 -9.31
N ASP A 33 16.89 -0.20 -10.50
CA ASP A 33 17.49 -1.12 -11.47
C ASP A 33 18.67 -0.45 -12.21
N GLY A 34 19.89 -0.87 -11.88
CA GLY A 34 21.12 -0.59 -12.64
C GLY A 34 21.43 -1.71 -13.64
N TRP A 35 21.86 -1.35 -14.85
CA TRP A 35 22.04 -2.21 -16.03
C TRP A 35 23.07 -3.37 -15.91
N SER A 36 23.82 -3.51 -14.81
CA SER A 36 24.92 -4.50 -14.71
C SER A 36 24.71 -5.69 -13.76
N THR A 37 23.53 -5.86 -13.13
CA THR A 37 23.31 -6.92 -12.11
C THR A 37 22.42 -8.08 -12.58
N SER A 38 22.20 -8.20 -13.89
CA SER A 38 21.04 -8.89 -14.48
C SER A 38 21.00 -10.42 -14.31
N PHE A 39 22.13 -11.12 -14.23
CA PHE A 39 22.12 -12.60 -14.28
C PHE A 39 22.11 -13.30 -12.92
N SER A 40 22.70 -12.73 -11.87
CA SER A 40 22.74 -13.36 -10.52
C SER A 40 21.54 -13.00 -9.63
N ARG A 41 20.86 -11.88 -9.88
CA ARG A 41 19.67 -11.45 -9.10
C ARG A 41 18.44 -12.33 -9.35
N THR A 42 18.27 -12.87 -10.55
CA THR A 42 16.99 -13.50 -10.95
C THR A 42 16.74 -14.85 -10.28
N PHE A 43 17.79 -15.59 -9.87
CA PHE A 43 17.67 -16.89 -9.22
C PHE A 43 17.78 -16.84 -7.68
N LEU A 44 18.47 -15.82 -7.12
CA LEU A 44 18.62 -15.63 -5.67
C LEU A 44 17.53 -14.75 -5.01
N TYR A 45 16.80 -13.92 -5.76
CA TYR A 45 15.82 -12.95 -5.22
C TYR A 45 14.34 -13.35 -5.36
N GLN A 46 14.02 -14.63 -5.58
CA GLN A 46 12.63 -15.09 -5.50
C GLN A 46 11.99 -14.83 -4.12
N ASP A 47 12.82 -14.74 -3.07
CA ASP A 47 12.39 -14.44 -1.70
C ASP A 47 11.86 -13.00 -1.55
N ASN A 48 12.34 -12.05 -2.37
CA ASN A 48 11.99 -10.64 -2.19
C ASN A 48 10.56 -10.29 -2.67
N ARG A 49 9.98 -11.04 -3.62
CA ARG A 49 8.60 -10.81 -4.10
C ARG A 49 7.55 -11.28 -3.09
N GLY A 50 7.76 -12.44 -2.46
CA GLY A 50 6.85 -12.96 -1.43
C GLY A 50 6.84 -12.06 -0.21
N ASN A 51 8.03 -11.62 0.22
CA ASN A 51 8.17 -10.66 1.30
C ASN A 51 7.56 -9.29 0.95
N ALA A 52 7.71 -8.81 -0.30
CA ALA A 52 7.09 -7.57 -0.74
C ALA A 52 5.55 -7.66 -0.73
N LEU A 53 4.99 -8.77 -1.24
CA LEU A 53 3.55 -9.03 -1.21
C LEU A 53 3.02 -9.08 0.22
N SER A 54 3.68 -9.84 1.10
CA SER A 54 3.31 -9.94 2.51
C SER A 54 3.36 -8.59 3.22
N LEU A 55 4.42 -7.80 2.99
CA LEU A 55 4.56 -6.47 3.59
C LEU A 55 3.41 -5.54 3.17
N VAL A 56 3.10 -5.53 1.88
CA VAL A 56 2.02 -4.73 1.32
C VAL A 56 0.67 -5.17 1.88
N GLN A 57 0.35 -6.47 1.85
CA GLN A 57 -0.91 -7.01 2.36
C GLN A 57 -1.10 -6.69 3.84
N GLN A 58 -0.06 -6.89 4.66
CA GLN A 58 -0.10 -6.56 6.09
C GLN A 58 -0.30 -5.05 6.31
N THR A 59 0.41 -4.21 5.58
CA THR A 59 0.29 -2.75 5.72
C THR A 59 -1.12 -2.29 5.36
N ILE A 60 -1.70 -2.81 4.27
CA ILE A 60 -3.07 -2.48 3.85
C ILE A 60 -4.10 -2.98 4.86
N ALA A 61 -3.98 -4.23 5.32
CA ALA A 61 -4.90 -4.79 6.31
C ALA A 61 -4.93 -3.95 7.60
N ARG A 62 -3.75 -3.64 8.16
CA ARG A 62 -3.61 -2.78 9.34
C ARG A 62 -4.12 -1.36 9.10
N SER A 63 -3.92 -0.83 7.90
CA SER A 63 -4.42 0.52 7.56
C SER A 63 -5.95 0.57 7.59
N PHE A 64 -6.64 -0.47 7.12
CA PHE A 64 -8.10 -0.49 7.23
C PHE A 64 -8.60 -0.77 8.65
N GLU A 65 -7.90 -1.58 9.46
CA GLU A 65 -8.22 -1.71 10.90
C GLU A 65 -8.19 -0.34 11.60
N LEU A 66 -7.17 0.48 11.30
CA LEU A 66 -7.07 1.85 11.80
C LEU A 66 -8.16 2.76 11.24
N LEU A 67 -8.54 2.59 9.98
CA LEU A 67 -9.59 3.39 9.36
C LEU A 67 -10.95 3.13 10.02
N GLU A 68 -11.30 1.85 10.25
CA GLU A 68 -12.51 1.44 10.97
C GLU A 68 -12.50 1.93 12.43
N LEU A 69 -11.34 1.88 13.10
CA LEU A 69 -11.16 2.44 14.44
C LEU A 69 -11.47 3.95 14.46
N PHE A 70 -10.89 4.71 13.53
CA PHE A 70 -11.09 6.16 13.48
C PHE A 70 -12.51 6.55 13.06
N GLU A 71 -13.14 5.77 12.18
CA GLU A 71 -14.54 5.96 11.78
C GLU A 71 -15.49 5.80 12.97
N SER A 72 -15.25 4.81 13.83
CA SER A 72 -16.07 4.55 15.03
C SER A 72 -15.91 5.59 16.15
N SER A 73 -14.95 6.51 16.02
CA SER A 73 -14.62 7.52 17.02
C SER A 73 -15.31 8.86 16.76
N ASN A 74 -15.91 9.43 17.82
CA ASN A 74 -16.56 10.74 17.79
C ASN A 74 -15.60 11.91 18.05
N ALA A 75 -14.30 11.64 18.24
CA ALA A 75 -13.32 12.70 18.48
C ALA A 75 -12.92 13.40 17.18
N THR A 76 -12.87 14.74 17.20
CA THR A 76 -12.48 15.56 16.03
C THR A 76 -11.12 15.15 15.45
N ASP A 77 -10.14 14.86 16.31
CA ASP A 77 -8.81 14.41 15.87
C ASP A 77 -8.88 13.06 15.14
N SER A 78 -9.77 12.16 15.56
CA SER A 78 -9.98 10.88 14.88
C SER A 78 -10.57 11.07 13.49
N GLN A 79 -11.47 12.03 13.31
CA GLN A 79 -12.04 12.37 12.01
C GLN A 79 -10.98 12.92 11.04
N VAL A 80 -10.06 13.76 11.52
CA VAL A 80 -8.92 14.24 10.72
C VAL A 80 -8.01 13.07 10.34
N HIS A 81 -7.67 12.19 11.28
CA HIS A 81 -6.87 10.99 11.00
C HIS A 81 -7.55 10.04 10.02
N TYR A 82 -8.87 9.87 10.10
CA TYR A 82 -9.67 9.10 9.16
C TYR A 82 -9.54 9.65 7.73
N GLN A 83 -9.73 10.96 7.55
CA GLN A 83 -9.61 11.60 6.23
C GLN A 83 -8.21 11.46 5.63
N LEU A 84 -7.17 11.67 6.44
CA LEU A 84 -5.78 11.52 6.02
C LEU A 84 -5.45 10.08 5.62
N LEU A 85 -5.89 9.10 6.42
CA LEU A 85 -5.63 7.69 6.16
C LEU A 85 -6.39 7.18 4.93
N ASN A 86 -7.64 7.61 4.72
CA ASN A 86 -8.40 7.32 3.52
C ASN A 86 -7.70 7.85 2.27
N LYS A 87 -7.18 9.09 2.33
CA LYS A 87 -6.36 9.68 1.27
C LYS A 87 -5.07 8.88 1.02
N ASP A 88 -4.34 8.52 2.06
CA ASP A 88 -3.10 7.75 1.94
C ASP A 88 -3.35 6.35 1.33
N LEU A 89 -4.46 5.68 1.69
CA LEU A 89 -4.88 4.40 1.11
C LEU A 89 -5.15 4.51 -0.39
N ARG A 90 -5.85 5.57 -0.82
CA ARG A 90 -6.10 5.86 -2.24
C ARG A 90 -4.82 6.15 -3.01
N GLN A 91 -3.86 6.84 -2.40
CA GLN A 91 -2.57 7.10 -3.04
C GLN A 91 -1.70 5.84 -3.12
N ALA A 92 -1.79 4.95 -2.13
CA ALA A 92 -1.04 3.71 -2.12
C ALA A 92 -1.37 2.80 -3.32
N THR A 93 -2.61 2.82 -3.83
CA THR A 93 -3.00 2.00 -5.01
C THR A 93 -2.15 2.32 -6.24
N ILE A 94 -1.71 3.57 -6.42
CA ILE A 94 -0.81 3.97 -7.50
C ILE A 94 0.54 3.24 -7.36
N GLY A 95 1.09 3.25 -6.14
CA GLY A 95 2.31 2.52 -5.81
C GLY A 95 2.19 1.01 -5.99
N LEU A 96 1.04 0.44 -5.66
CA LEU A 96 0.74 -0.99 -5.88
C LEU A 96 0.66 -1.34 -7.36
N VAL A 97 0.04 -0.51 -8.19
CA VAL A 97 0.04 -0.68 -9.64
C VAL A 97 1.46 -0.63 -10.21
N ASN A 98 2.29 0.29 -9.72
CA ASN A 98 3.70 0.38 -10.09
C ASN A 98 4.51 -0.85 -9.68
N LEU A 99 4.26 -1.37 -8.47
CA LEU A 99 4.88 -2.60 -7.99
C LEU A 99 4.45 -3.81 -8.84
N LYS A 100 3.15 -3.93 -9.15
CA LYS A 100 2.63 -4.95 -10.08
C LYS A 100 3.35 -4.88 -11.43
N CYS A 101 3.47 -3.68 -12.01
CA CYS A 101 4.18 -3.46 -13.27
C CYS A 101 5.67 -3.85 -13.20
N THR A 102 6.30 -3.71 -12.04
CA THR A 102 7.71 -4.09 -11.82
C THR A 102 7.90 -5.61 -11.90
N TYR A 103 6.90 -6.38 -11.49
CA TYR A 103 6.89 -7.84 -11.54
C TYR A 103 5.98 -8.40 -12.64
N ILE A 104 5.76 -7.66 -13.73
CA ILE A 104 4.79 -8.01 -14.80
C ILE A 104 5.00 -9.41 -15.44
N LYS A 105 6.23 -9.94 -15.36
CA LYS A 105 6.57 -11.28 -15.87
C LYS A 105 6.14 -12.42 -14.94
N ASP A 106 5.71 -12.10 -13.71
CA ASP A 106 5.22 -13.04 -12.72
C ASP A 106 3.69 -13.01 -12.66
N THR A 107 3.06 -13.95 -13.35
CA THR A 107 1.60 -14.03 -13.45
C THR A 107 0.94 -14.17 -12.08
N LYS A 108 1.49 -15.00 -11.18
CA LYS A 108 0.90 -15.24 -9.86
C LYS A 108 0.96 -13.98 -9.01
N PHE A 109 2.10 -13.30 -8.98
CA PHE A 109 2.25 -12.02 -8.29
C PHE A 109 1.27 -10.98 -8.84
N CYS A 110 1.11 -10.90 -10.16
CA CYS A 110 0.15 -9.98 -10.76
C CYS A 110 -1.29 -10.27 -10.33
N CYS A 111 -1.72 -11.54 -10.35
CA CYS A 111 -3.03 -11.94 -9.87
C CYS A 111 -3.26 -11.59 -8.39
N ASP A 112 -2.26 -11.81 -7.54
CA ASP A 112 -2.35 -11.49 -6.11
C ASP A 112 -2.47 -9.97 -5.88
N MET A 113 -1.71 -9.19 -6.64
CA MET A 113 -1.79 -7.72 -6.60
C MET A 113 -3.12 -7.19 -7.13
N ASP A 114 -3.66 -7.81 -8.19
CA ASP A 114 -4.97 -7.44 -8.73
C ASP A 114 -6.10 -7.74 -7.74
N THR A 115 -6.07 -8.93 -7.12
CA THR A 115 -7.01 -9.29 -6.04
C THR A 115 -6.94 -8.30 -4.87
N LEU A 116 -5.72 -7.91 -4.47
CA LEU A 116 -5.54 -6.91 -3.42
C LEU A 116 -6.08 -5.53 -3.81
N LEU A 117 -5.83 -5.07 -5.05
CA LEU A 117 -6.33 -3.79 -5.54
C LEU A 117 -7.87 -3.77 -5.61
N GLU A 118 -8.48 -4.87 -6.06
CA GLU A 118 -9.93 -5.04 -6.09
C GLU A 118 -10.53 -4.98 -4.67
N ASP A 119 -9.93 -5.68 -3.70
CA ASP A 119 -10.35 -5.62 -2.29
C ASP A 119 -10.24 -4.18 -1.73
N ILE A 120 -9.11 -3.51 -1.98
CA ILE A 120 -8.93 -2.11 -1.56
C ILE A 120 -10.03 -1.22 -2.14
N HIS A 121 -10.32 -1.33 -3.44
CA HIS A 121 -11.37 -0.54 -4.08
C HIS A 121 -12.76 -0.85 -3.53
N ALA A 122 -13.07 -2.14 -3.30
CA ALA A 122 -14.34 -2.58 -2.72
C ALA A 122 -14.54 -2.10 -1.28
N ARG A 123 -13.46 -2.01 -0.49
CA ARG A 123 -13.52 -1.45 0.87
C ARG A 123 -13.60 0.06 0.84
N LEU A 124 -12.79 0.74 0.02
CA LEU A 124 -12.82 2.21 -0.13
C LEU A 124 -14.13 2.76 -0.66
N SER A 125 -14.89 1.98 -1.43
CA SER A 125 -16.23 2.39 -1.88
C SER A 125 -17.24 2.51 -0.73
N ARG A 126 -17.09 1.72 0.34
CA ARG A 126 -17.93 1.83 1.55
C ARG A 126 -17.77 3.16 2.27
N PHE A 127 -16.57 3.73 2.17
CA PHE A 127 -16.17 4.96 2.84
C PHE A 127 -16.44 6.23 2.00
N VAL A 128 -16.99 6.07 0.78
CA VAL A 128 -17.54 7.19 0.00
C VAL A 128 -19.04 7.21 0.24
N ILE A 129 -19.49 7.99 1.23
CA ILE A 129 -20.75 8.77 1.30
C ILE A 129 -20.82 9.37 2.72
N ASN A 130 -20.45 10.64 2.84
CA ASN A 130 -21.06 11.66 3.70
C ASN A 130 -20.22 12.94 3.58
N ILE A 131 -20.35 13.61 2.44
CA ILE A 131 -20.14 15.05 2.43
C ILE A 131 -21.52 15.61 2.78
N PRO A 132 -21.77 16.09 4.01
CA PRO A 132 -23.01 16.80 4.28
C PRO A 132 -23.09 17.98 3.31
N PRO A 133 -24.30 18.29 2.79
CA PRO A 133 -24.47 19.46 1.94
C PRO A 133 -23.96 20.69 2.72
N VAL A 134 -23.08 21.45 2.08
CA VAL A 134 -22.76 22.79 2.55
C VAL A 134 -24.00 23.60 2.25
N ASP A 135 -24.77 23.93 3.29
CA ASP A 135 -25.90 24.85 3.18
C ASP A 135 -25.39 26.18 2.57
N GLU A 136 -25.98 26.55 1.43
CA GLU A 136 -25.79 27.85 0.75
C GLU A 136 -26.31 29.02 1.58
#